data_AF-A0AAU6WRF7-F1
#
_entry.id   AF-A0AAU6WRF7-F1
#
_cell.length_a   1.000
_cell.length_b   1.000
_cell.length_c   1.000
_cell.angle_alpha   90.00
_cell.angle_beta   90.00
_cell.angle_gamma   90.00
#
_symmetry.space_group_name_H-M   'P 1'
#
loop_
_entity.id
_entity.type
_entity.pdbx_description
1 polymer ?
#
loop_
_entity_poly.entity_id
_entity_poly.type
_entity_poly.pdbx_seq_one_letter_code
_entity_poly.pdbx_strand_id
1 'polypeptide(L)' 'MKNTQINSSDKNKKIEKGSKSLIIYYNNKISKTDLVSRANAYGADVFYQYENINAIAVSIPDNKTISDAENFFHQSKV' A
#
# COMPACT_ATOMS: atom_id res chain seq x y z
N MET A 1 -1.80 -13.07 -41.23
CA MET A 1 -1.41 -13.06 -39.81
C MET A 1 -1.94 -11.76 -39.21
N LYS A 2 -2.91 -11.84 -38.29
CA LYS A 2 -3.47 -10.66 -37.62
C LYS A 2 -2.68 -10.45 -36.33
N ASN A 3 -1.80 -9.46 -36.32
CA ASN A 3 -1.10 -9.02 -35.11
C ASN A 3 -2.11 -8.32 -34.20
N THR A 4 -2.56 -9.02 -33.16
CA THR A 4 -3.39 -8.44 -32.11
C THR A 4 -2.53 -7.48 -31.29
N GLN A 5 -2.82 -6.18 -31.42
CA GLN A 5 -2.31 -5.15 -30.53
C GLN A 5 -2.76 -5.46 -29.11
N ILE A 6 -1.79 -5.66 -28.23
CA ILE A 6 -2.01 -5.73 -26.80
C ILE A 6 -2.37 -4.30 -26.37
N ASN A 7 -3.63 -4.06 -25.98
CA ASN A 7 -4.11 -2.75 -25.58
C ASN A 7 -3.30 -2.22 -24.39
N SER A 8 -2.56 -1.13 -24.63
CA SER A 8 -1.60 -0.49 -23.72
C SER A 8 -2.26 0.38 -22.63
N SER A 9 -3.52 0.16 -22.28
CA SER A 9 -4.29 1.14 -21.49
C SER A 9 -4.12 1.04 -19.97
N ASP A 10 -3.54 -0.03 -19.41
CA ASP A 10 -3.47 -0.20 -17.95
C ASP A 10 -2.06 -0.21 -17.33
N LYS A 11 -1.00 -0.04 -18.13
CA LYS A 11 0.39 -0.10 -17.64
C LYS A 11 1.00 1.25 -17.24
N ASN A 12 0.24 2.35 -17.39
CA ASN A 12 0.72 3.72 -17.12
C ASN A 12 -0.29 4.52 -16.30
N LYS A 13 -0.89 3.94 -15.25
CA LYS A 13 -1.40 4.80 -14.16
C LYS A 13 -0.19 5.40 -13.47
N LYS A 14 0.25 6.57 -13.92
CA LYS A 14 1.12 7.45 -13.14
C LYS A 14 0.36 7.71 -11.85
N ILE A 15 0.69 6.94 -10.81
CA ILE A 15 0.11 7.13 -9.49
C ILE A 15 0.64 8.49 -9.06
N GLU A 16 -0.20 9.52 -9.15
CA GLU A 16 0.02 10.78 -8.45
C GLU A 16 -0.13 10.44 -6.97
N LYS A 17 0.94 9.84 -6.46
CA LYS A 17 1.12 9.38 -5.10
C LYS A 17 0.97 10.63 -4.24
N GLY A 18 0.02 10.63 -3.30
CA GLY A 18 0.02 11.63 -2.24
C GLY A 18 1.45 11.79 -1.73
N SER A 19 1.86 13.03 -1.44
CA SER A 19 3.25 13.40 -1.10
C SER A 19 3.84 12.65 0.11
N LYS A 20 3.03 11.82 0.77
CA LYS A 20 3.31 11.06 1.98
C LYS A 20 3.09 9.57 1.71
N SER A 21 4.10 8.75 1.97
CA SER A 21 4.00 7.29 1.79
C SER A 21 4.83 6.56 2.82
N LEU A 22 4.41 5.34 3.15
CA LEU A 22 5.12 4.45 4.05
C LEU A 22 5.35 3.08 3.41
N ILE A 23 6.46 2.44 3.78
CA ILE A 23 6.70 1.02 3.57
C ILE A 23 6.55 0.37 4.94
N ILE A 24 5.54 -0.48 5.10
CA ILE A 24 5.20 -1.10 6.38
C ILE A 24 5.68 -2.54 6.34
N TYR A 25 6.68 -2.85 7.17
CA TYR A 25 7.14 -4.20 7.43
C TYR A 25 6.29 -4.85 8.51
N TYR A 26 5.98 -6.13 8.35
CA TYR A 26 5.23 -6.91 9.33
C TYR A 26 5.92 -8.24 9.61
N ASN A 27 5.71 -8.75 10.82
CA ASN A 27 6.19 -10.08 11.21
C ASN A 27 5.15 -11.16 10.85
N ASN A 28 5.53 -12.43 10.99
CA ASN A 28 4.66 -13.56 10.66
C ASN A 28 3.41 -13.71 11.56
N LYS A 29 3.23 -12.85 12.58
CA LYS A 29 2.02 -12.85 13.42
C LYS A 29 0.86 -12.10 12.78
N ILE A 30 1.15 -11.15 11.88
CA ILE A 30 0.15 -10.36 11.16
C ILE A 30 0.08 -10.89 9.75
N SER A 31 -1.10 -11.30 9.28
CA SER A 31 -1.24 -11.71 7.89
C SER A 31 -1.20 -10.49 6.96
N LYS A 32 -0.75 -10.69 5.73
CA LYS A 32 -0.78 -9.66 4.69
C LYS A 32 -2.20 -9.08 4.51
N THR A 33 -3.21 -9.95 4.54
CA THR A 33 -4.62 -9.59 4.38
C THR A 33 -5.10 -8.69 5.51
N ASP A 34 -4.70 -8.96 6.76
CA ASP A 34 -5.03 -8.12 7.90
C ASP A 34 -4.41 -6.74 7.77
N LEU A 35 -3.14 -6.67 7.34
CA LEU A 35 -2.44 -5.41 7.16
C LEU A 35 -3.05 -4.55 6.05
N VAL A 36 -3.41 -5.17 4.91
CA VAL A 36 -4.15 -4.50 3.83
C VAL A 36 -5.50 -3.99 4.34
N SER A 37 -6.22 -4.79 5.13
CA SER A 37 -7.52 -4.40 5.67
C SER A 37 -7.39 -3.21 6.64
N ARG A 38 -6.34 -3.18 7.46
CA ARG A 38 -6.03 -2.04 8.35
C ARG A 38 -5.64 -0.79 7.56
N ALA A 39 -4.86 -0.93 6.49
CA ALA A 39 -4.52 0.18 5.61
C ALA A 39 -5.78 0.80 4.98
N ASN A 40 -6.68 -0.03 4.46
CA ASN A 40 -7.96 0.42 3.93
C ASN A 40 -8.83 1.11 4.99
N ALA A 41 -8.92 0.54 6.21
CA ALA A 41 -9.66 1.14 7.32
C ALA A 41 -9.07 2.49 7.78
N TYR A 42 -7.76 2.68 7.63
CA TYR A 42 -7.09 3.95 7.88
C TYR A 42 -7.36 4.99 6.78
N GLY A 43 -7.84 4.58 5.60
CA GLY A 43 -7.99 5.41 4.41
C GLY A 43 -6.69 5.56 3.62
N ALA A 44 -5.75 4.64 3.77
CA ALA A 44 -4.53 4.58 2.98
C ALA A 44 -4.71 3.67 1.76
N ASP A 45 -4.16 4.05 0.60
CA ASP A 45 -4.19 3.20 -0.59
C ASP A 45 -2.96 2.30 -0.63
N VAL A 46 -3.18 1.00 -0.66
CA VAL A 46 -2.11 0.02 -0.90
C VAL A 46 -1.77 0.01 -2.38
N PHE A 47 -0.63 0.59 -2.75
CA PHE A 47 -0.20 0.67 -4.16
C PHE A 47 0.89 -0.36 -4.53
N TYR A 48 1.48 -1.04 -3.54
CA TYR A 48 2.44 -2.09 -3.78
C TYR A 48 2.43 -3.14 -2.67
N GLN A 49 2.52 -4.41 -3.03
CA GLN A 49 2.71 -5.53 -2.11
C GLN A 49 4.00 -6.25 -2.49
N TYR A 50 4.92 -6.39 -1.54
CA TYR A 50 6.18 -7.07 -1.80
C TYR A 50 5.97 -8.59 -1.76
N GLU A 51 6.56 -9.32 -2.71
CA GLU A 51 6.46 -10.79 -2.80
C GLU A 51 7.60 -11.50 -2.07
N ASN A 52 8.76 -10.85 -1.96
CA ASN A 52 9.99 -11.41 -1.39
C ASN A 52 10.26 -10.96 0.05
N ILE A 53 9.51 -10.00 0.56
CA ILE A 53 9.56 -9.53 1.95
C ILE A 53 8.15 -9.31 2.48
N ASN A 54 7.97 -9.46 3.79
CA ASN A 54 6.71 -9.17 4.47
C ASN A 54 6.52 -7.66 4.61
N ALA A 55 6.20 -6.99 3.49
CA ALA A 55 5.93 -5.57 3.47
C ALA A 55 4.82 -5.17 2.49
N ILE A 56 4.20 -4.03 2.75
CA ILE A 56 3.33 -3.32 1.80
C ILE A 56 3.75 -1.85 1.70
N ALA A 57 3.48 -1.21 0.57
CA ALA A 57 3.64 0.22 0.41
C ALA A 57 2.28 0.90 0.32
N VAL A 58 2.11 1.97 1.09
CA VAL A 58 0.83 2.68 1.24
C VAL A 58 0.99 4.18 1.02
N SER A 59 0.00 4.82 0.39
CA SER A 59 -0.15 6.28 0.39
C SER A 59 -0.88 6.70 1.66
N ILE A 60 -0.47 7.83 2.25
CA ILE A 60 -1.16 8.40 3.41
C ILE A 60 -2.17 9.43 2.90
N PRO A 61 -3.42 9.42 3.38
CA PRO A 61 -4.42 10.39 2.96
C PRO A 61 -3.99 11.81 3.33
N ASP A 62 -4.38 12.78 2.50
CA ASP A 62 -3.86 14.15 2.59
C ASP A 62 -4.14 14.82 3.93
N ASN A 63 -5.27 14.45 4.57
CA ASN A 63 -5.69 14.94 5.87
C ASN A 63 -4.97 14.30 7.08
N LYS A 64 -4.00 13.40 6.85
CA LYS A 64 -3.22 12.76 7.92
C LYS A 64 -1.72 13.00 7.77
N THR A 65 -1.03 13.03 8.90
CA THR A 65 0.44 13.17 8.94
C THR A 65 1.11 11.80 8.89
N ILE A 66 2.42 11.79 8.60
CA ILE A 66 3.24 10.56 8.73
C ILE A 66 3.21 10.06 10.19
N SER A 67 3.27 10.95 11.18
CA SER A 67 3.21 10.61 12.60
C SER A 67 1.88 9.92 12.98
N ASP A 68 0.74 10.39 12.46
CA ASP A 68 -0.56 9.74 12.68
C ASP A 68 -0.56 8.30 12.12
N ALA A 69 0.08 8.10 10.97
CA ALA A 69 0.19 6.79 10.34
C ALA A 69 1.11 5.87 11.15
N GLU A 70 2.29 6.34 11.54
CA GLU A 70 3.22 5.60 12.40
C GLU A 70 2.55 5.18 13.71
N ASN A 71 1.85 6.10 14.39
CA ASN A 71 1.11 5.79 15.61
C ASN A 71 0.04 4.72 15.39
N PHE A 72 -0.74 4.82 14.31
CA PHE A 72 -1.78 3.85 14.01
C PHE A 72 -1.23 2.44 13.70
N PHE A 73 -0.15 2.37 12.92
CA PHE A 73 0.43 1.08 12.52
C PHE A 73 1.31 0.46 13.61
N HIS A 74 2.01 1.26 14.43
CA HIS A 74 2.81 0.77 15.57
C HIS A 74 1.99 0.31 16.77
N GLN A 75 0.78 0.81 16.98
CA GLN A 75 -0.11 0.37 18.08
C GLN A 75 -0.58 -1.09 17.93
N SER A 76 -0.24 -1.75 16.83
CA SER A 76 -0.46 -3.17 16.58
C SER A 76 0.56 -4.05 17.33
N LYS A 77 0.73 -3.86 18.64
CA LYS A 77 1.35 -4.89 19.49
C LYS A 77 0.29 -5.92 19.84
N VAL A 78 0.36 -7.08 19.18
CA VAL A 78 -0.22 -8.34 19.66
C VAL A 78 0.90 -9.39 19.75
#